data_AF-A0A6A4Y638-F1
#
_entry.id   AF-A0A6A4Y638-F1
#
_cell.length_a   1.000
_cell.length_b   1.000
_cell.length_c   1.000
_cell.angle_alpha   90.00
_cell.angle_beta   90.00
_cell.angle_gamma   90.00
#
_symmetry.space_group_name_H-M   'P 1'
#
loop_
_entity.id
_entity.type
_entity.pdbx_description
1 polymer ?
#
loop_
_entity_poly.entity_id
_entity_poly.type
_entity_poly.pdbx_seq_one_letter_code
_entity_poly.pdbx_strand_id
1 'polypeptide(L)'
;MLNVHRKSGELLLEDCRKGESSWLRVSIPSAKVEKLNGGDPSAPSAKAIVDIEEVARVKDEPDAAPIEVKALYGVYSLLSGPFLAFIKDARVIGKGPSDENIYQMMELEFIPVSEHAERQFQSNASKQEKRDQSIYLKMLKSVGKEKFFYFSFDYPMTLSAQRHALATSAASKLPAHARADESFFWNKPVLEPFLHHPKLKLDRWIVPVISGFVKVVKGIRVAADKDPVDFFFFTRR
;
A
#
# COMPACT_ATOMS: atom_id res chain seq x y z
N MET A 1 9.30 9.93 0.97
CA MET A 1 9.34 8.88 2.00
C MET A 1 8.08 9.02 2.86
N LEU A 2 7.48 7.92 3.31
CA LEU A 2 6.39 7.95 4.28
C LEU A 2 6.91 7.47 5.64
N ASN A 3 6.31 7.92 6.72
CA ASN A 3 6.59 7.42 8.06
C ASN A 3 5.29 6.90 8.69
N VAL A 4 5.41 5.86 9.52
CA VAL A 4 4.32 5.35 10.35
C VAL A 4 4.74 5.46 11.81
N HIS A 5 3.95 6.22 12.57
CA HIS A 5 4.11 6.40 14.01
C HIS A 5 3.07 5.55 14.73
N ARG A 6 3.51 4.81 15.76
CA ARG A 6 2.66 3.91 16.52
C ARG A 6 2.05 4.63 17.72
N LYS A 7 0.77 4.43 17.96
CA LYS A 7 0.10 4.76 19.21
C LYS A 7 -0.72 3.56 19.68
N SER A 8 -1.04 3.52 20.98
CA SER A 8 -1.75 2.39 21.59
C SER A 8 -3.03 1.99 20.86
N GLY A 9 -3.82 2.96 20.37
CA GLY A 9 -5.10 2.72 19.70
C GLY A 9 -5.17 3.06 18.22
N GLU A 10 -4.11 3.61 17.64
CA GLU A 10 -4.12 4.19 16.29
C GLU A 10 -2.73 4.21 15.66
N LEU A 11 -2.69 4.45 14.35
CA LEU A 11 -1.47 4.77 13.61
C LEU A 11 -1.54 6.20 13.10
N LEU A 12 -0.40 6.88 13.07
CA LEU A 12 -0.26 8.14 12.33
C LEU A 12 0.64 7.92 11.12
N LEU A 13 0.14 8.26 9.94
CA LEU A 13 0.88 8.21 8.69
C LEU A 13 1.33 9.62 8.35
N GLU A 14 2.61 9.80 8.05
CA GLU A 14 3.19 11.08 7.69
C GLU A 14 3.77 10.99 6.27
N ASP A 15 3.42 11.95 5.40
CA ASP A 15 4.02 12.09 4.08
C ASP A 15 5.16 13.13 4.11
N CYS A 16 6.39 12.67 3.90
CA CYS A 16 7.60 13.50 3.92
C CYS A 16 8.07 13.93 2.51
N ARG A 17 7.31 13.66 1.44
CA ARG A 17 7.82 13.81 0.05
C ARG A 17 7.96 15.25 -0.46
N LYS A 18 7.28 16.24 0.13
CA LYS A 18 7.14 17.58 -0.49
C LYS A 18 7.25 18.79 0.45
N GLY A 19 7.88 18.66 1.62
CA GLY A 19 8.12 19.79 2.53
C GLY A 19 6.88 20.31 3.29
N GLU A 20 5.67 20.05 2.79
CA GLU A 20 4.41 20.14 3.52
C GLU A 20 4.06 18.76 4.08
N SER A 21 4.30 18.53 5.37
CA SER A 21 3.95 17.26 6.00
C SER A 21 2.43 17.12 6.10
N SER A 22 1.83 16.17 5.38
CA SER A 22 0.42 15.78 5.58
C SER A 22 0.34 14.56 6.48
N TRP A 23 -0.59 14.58 7.43
CA TRP A 23 -0.75 13.54 8.43
C TRP A 23 -2.12 12.90 8.35
N LEU A 24 -2.15 11.56 8.35
CA LEU A 24 -3.38 10.79 8.49
C LEU A 24 -3.37 10.04 9.81
N ARG A 25 -4.48 10.08 10.52
CA ARG A 25 -4.79 9.14 11.58
C ARG A 25 -5.54 7.96 10.97
N VAL A 26 -5.11 6.74 11.32
CA VAL A 26 -5.80 5.49 10.98
C VAL A 26 -6.16 4.77 12.26
N SER A 27 -7.45 4.52 12.48
CA SER A 27 -7.96 3.89 13.70
C SER A 27 -9.01 2.82 13.38
N ILE A 28 -9.39 2.04 14.40
CA ILE A 28 -10.52 1.11 14.28
C ILE A 28 -11.82 1.90 14.46
N PRO A 29 -12.84 1.72 13.60
CA PRO A 29 -14.08 2.48 13.73
C PRO A 29 -14.79 2.21 15.05
N SER A 30 -15.28 3.27 15.71
CA SER A 30 -15.91 3.19 17.03
C SER A 30 -17.07 2.18 17.09
N ALA A 31 -17.81 2.00 15.99
CA ALA A 31 -18.91 1.03 15.90
C ALA A 31 -18.48 -0.45 15.91
N LYS A 32 -17.19 -0.76 15.71
CA LYS A 32 -16.64 -2.12 15.86
C LYS A 32 -16.12 -2.40 17.27
N VAL A 33 -15.81 -1.37 18.07
CA VAL A 33 -15.42 -1.53 19.47
C VAL A 33 -16.56 -2.19 20.27
N GLU A 34 -17.82 -1.89 19.93
CA GLU A 34 -18.99 -2.52 20.56
C GLU A 34 -19.27 -3.93 20.04
N LYS A 35 -19.00 -4.25 18.76
CA LYS A 35 -19.25 -5.59 18.20
C LYS A 35 -18.21 -6.65 18.56
N LEU A 36 -17.05 -6.26 19.10
CA LEU A 36 -16.13 -7.18 19.78
C LEU A 36 -16.75 -7.77 21.07
N ASN A 37 -17.90 -7.23 21.55
CA ASN A 37 -18.67 -7.74 22.69
C ASN A 37 -19.95 -8.54 22.30
N GLY A 38 -20.08 -8.97 21.03
CA GLY A 38 -21.14 -9.90 20.59
C GLY A 38 -22.34 -9.24 19.89
N GLY A 39 -22.81 -9.85 18.78
CA GLY A 39 -24.14 -9.59 18.21
C GLY A 39 -24.26 -9.36 16.67
N ASP A 40 -24.85 -10.36 16.02
CA ASP A 40 -25.64 -10.48 14.76
C ASP A 40 -25.06 -10.10 13.36
N PRO A 41 -25.19 -10.95 12.30
CA PRO A 41 -24.55 -10.79 10.98
C PRO A 41 -25.42 -10.28 9.81
N SER A 42 -26.63 -9.77 10.01
CA SER A 42 -27.55 -9.46 8.89
C SER A 42 -27.68 -7.96 8.55
N ALA A 43 -26.70 -7.41 7.81
CA ALA A 43 -26.90 -6.25 6.90
C ALA A 43 -25.65 -6.01 6.01
N PRO A 44 -25.76 -5.93 4.67
CA PRO A 44 -24.65 -5.55 3.80
C PRO A 44 -24.60 -4.01 3.69
N SER A 45 -24.12 -3.36 4.76
CA SER A 45 -23.37 -2.12 4.62
C SER A 45 -21.92 -2.56 4.61
N ALA A 46 -21.17 -2.30 3.54
CA ALA A 46 -19.73 -2.51 3.52
C ALA A 46 -19.10 -1.56 4.56
N LYS A 47 -19.11 -1.97 5.82
CA LYS A 47 -18.60 -1.18 6.93
C LYS A 47 -17.10 -1.06 6.77
N ALA A 48 -16.61 0.18 6.72
CA ALA A 48 -15.19 0.49 6.59
C ALA A 48 -14.35 -0.33 7.57
N ILE A 49 -13.22 -0.86 7.09
CA ILE A 49 -12.32 -1.69 7.90
C ILE A 49 -11.55 -0.83 8.91
N VAL A 50 -11.26 0.41 8.55
CA VAL A 50 -10.56 1.44 9.33
C VAL A 50 -11.24 2.80 9.12
N ASP A 51 -11.12 3.69 10.10
CA ASP A 51 -11.42 5.12 9.95
C ASP A 51 -10.15 5.88 9.60
N ILE A 52 -10.24 6.83 8.67
CA ILE A 52 -9.12 7.66 8.20
C ILE A 52 -9.48 9.13 8.34
N GLU A 53 -8.66 9.87 9.08
CA GLU A 53 -8.83 11.31 9.31
C GLU A 53 -7.56 12.05 8.93
N GLU A 54 -7.70 13.21 8.27
CA GLU A 54 -6.58 14.14 8.14
C GLU A 54 -6.43 14.91 9.46
N VAL A 55 -5.22 14.94 10.01
CA VAL A 55 -4.94 15.56 11.30
C VAL A 55 -3.84 16.60 11.16
N ALA A 56 -3.88 17.62 12.02
CA ALA A 56 -2.73 18.51 12.19
C ALA A 56 -1.53 17.70 12.70
N ARG A 57 -0.30 18.18 12.44
CA ARG A 57 0.93 17.56 12.92
C ARG A 57 0.79 17.22 14.40
N VAL A 58 0.93 15.94 14.71
CA VAL A 58 0.92 15.47 16.09
C VAL A 58 2.35 15.57 16.62
N LYS A 59 2.52 16.07 17.85
CA LYS A 59 3.83 16.03 18.51
C LYS A 59 4.25 14.58 18.68
N ASP A 60 5.50 14.28 18.36
CA ASP A 60 6.07 12.95 18.59
C ASP A 60 5.96 12.62 20.09
N GLU A 61 5.38 11.46 20.41
CA GLU A 61 5.55 10.86 21.73
C GLU A 61 7.04 10.45 21.86
N PRO A 62 7.73 10.77 22.96
CA PRO A 62 9.20 10.70 23.03
C PRO A 62 9.82 9.30 22.86
N ASP A 63 9.03 8.22 22.85
CA ASP A 63 9.54 6.86 23.15
C ASP A 63 9.59 5.86 21.98
N ALA A 64 9.19 6.21 20.75
CA ALA A 64 9.30 5.29 19.61
C ALA A 64 9.66 5.99 18.29
N ALA A 65 10.78 5.59 17.69
CA ALA A 65 11.20 6.08 16.39
C ALA A 65 10.18 5.70 15.29
N PRO A 66 9.89 6.61 14.33
CA PRO A 66 8.97 6.31 13.24
C PRO A 66 9.48 5.17 12.38
N ILE A 67 8.54 4.38 11.87
CA ILE A 67 8.84 3.34 10.89
C ILE A 67 8.86 3.97 9.52
N GLU A 68 10.04 4.00 8.90
CA GLU A 68 10.16 4.40 7.51
C GLU A 68 9.42 3.41 6.60
N VAL A 69 8.60 3.96 5.70
CA VAL A 69 7.77 3.24 4.73
C VAL A 69 8.04 3.77 3.32
N LYS A 70 8.31 2.86 2.38
CA LYS A 70 8.50 3.22 0.96
C LYS A 70 7.17 3.56 0.31
N ALA A 71 6.16 2.72 0.52
CA ALA A 71 4.79 2.96 0.07
C ALA A 71 3.76 2.18 0.90
N LEU A 72 2.53 2.67 0.97
CA LEU A 72 1.41 1.90 1.50
C LEU A 72 1.02 0.81 0.52
N TYR A 73 0.72 -0.38 1.04
CA TYR A 73 0.24 -1.49 0.23
C TYR A 73 -1.28 -1.65 0.37
N GLY A 74 -1.83 -1.50 1.58
CA GLY A 74 -3.26 -1.56 1.86
C GLY A 74 -3.56 -1.92 3.33
N VAL A 75 -4.79 -2.32 3.61
CA VAL A 75 -5.25 -2.77 4.93
C VAL A 75 -5.86 -4.15 4.80
N TYR A 76 -5.44 -5.06 5.68
CA TYR A 76 -5.96 -6.42 5.78
C TYR A 76 -6.79 -6.56 7.04
N SER A 77 -7.93 -7.25 6.97
CA SER A 77 -8.69 -7.65 8.16
C SER A 77 -8.20 -9.02 8.63
N LEU A 78 -7.62 -9.09 9.82
CA LEU A 78 -7.19 -10.32 10.47
C LEU A 78 -8.02 -10.58 11.75
N LEU A 79 -7.76 -11.69 12.45
CA LEU A 79 -8.59 -12.14 13.59
C LEU A 79 -8.58 -11.13 14.74
N SER A 80 -7.41 -10.53 15.00
CA SER A 80 -7.24 -9.51 16.05
C SER A 80 -7.65 -8.10 15.62
N GLY A 81 -8.06 -7.92 14.37
CA GLY A 81 -8.46 -6.63 13.81
C GLY A 81 -7.67 -6.25 12.55
N PRO A 82 -7.77 -4.98 12.12
CA PRO A 82 -7.14 -4.51 10.91
C PRO A 82 -5.63 -4.30 11.05
N PHE A 83 -4.88 -4.67 10.01
CA PHE A 83 -3.44 -4.47 9.88
C PHE A 83 -3.15 -3.60 8.67
N LEU A 84 -2.35 -2.55 8.87
CA LEU A 84 -1.77 -1.79 7.78
C LEU A 84 -0.62 -2.59 7.16
N ALA A 85 -0.75 -2.92 5.89
CA ALA A 85 0.31 -3.50 5.07
C ALA A 85 1.07 -2.40 4.34
N PHE A 86 2.39 -2.47 4.35
CA PHE A 86 3.24 -1.47 3.72
C PHE A 86 4.54 -2.07 3.20
N ILE A 87 5.07 -1.43 2.16
CA ILE A 87 6.35 -1.78 1.56
C ILE A 87 7.46 -1.20 2.43
N LYS A 88 8.17 -2.08 3.14
CA LYS A 88 9.28 -1.69 4.03
C LYS A 88 10.55 -1.42 3.23
N ASP A 89 10.83 -2.27 2.25
CA ASP A 89 11.99 -2.15 1.38
C ASP A 89 11.63 -2.39 -0.09
N ALA A 90 12.30 -1.63 -0.95
CA ALA A 90 12.11 -1.67 -2.40
C ALA A 90 13.40 -1.26 -3.11
N ARG A 91 13.67 -1.92 -4.23
CA ARG A 91 14.86 -1.68 -5.06
C ARG A 91 14.46 -1.06 -6.39
N VAL A 92 15.17 -0.01 -6.81
CA VAL A 92 15.04 0.52 -8.18
C VAL A 92 15.65 -0.49 -9.16
N ILE A 93 14.85 -1.00 -10.09
CA ILE A 93 15.29 -1.97 -11.11
C ILE A 93 15.53 -1.35 -12.48
N GLY A 94 15.15 -0.09 -12.63
CA GLY A 94 15.25 0.65 -13.88
C GLY A 94 14.51 1.96 -13.79
N LYS A 95 14.56 2.71 -14.90
CA LYS A 95 13.77 3.92 -15.06
C LYS A 95 12.95 3.84 -16.34
N GLY A 96 11.75 4.40 -16.32
CA GLY A 96 10.88 4.53 -17.47
C GLY A 96 11.42 5.51 -18.52
N PRO A 97 10.71 5.66 -19.64
CA PRO A 97 11.11 6.53 -20.75
C PRO A 97 11.30 8.00 -20.38
N SER A 98 10.65 8.49 -19.32
CA SER A 98 10.74 9.88 -18.82
C SER A 98 11.54 9.97 -17.53
N ASP A 99 12.47 9.03 -17.30
CA ASP A 99 13.32 8.93 -16.10
C ASP A 99 12.56 8.58 -14.80
N GLU A 100 11.34 8.06 -14.89
CA GLU A 100 10.54 7.65 -13.73
C GLU A 100 11.11 6.37 -13.10
N ASN A 101 11.32 6.33 -11.78
CA ASN A 101 11.86 5.13 -11.14
C ASN A 101 10.85 3.97 -11.12
N ILE A 102 11.31 2.79 -11.53
CA ILE A 102 10.56 1.54 -11.43
C ILE A 102 11.15 0.72 -10.28
N TYR A 103 10.28 0.32 -9.35
CA TYR A 103 10.66 -0.35 -8.11
C TYR A 103 10.20 -1.81 -8.14
N GLN A 104 11.06 -2.69 -7.64
CA GLN A 104 10.71 -4.04 -7.21
C GLN A 104 10.54 -4.04 -5.69
N MET A 105 9.43 -4.57 -5.22
CA MET A 105 9.17 -4.74 -3.80
C MET A 105 10.08 -5.84 -3.24
N MET A 106 10.82 -5.54 -2.16
CA MET A 106 11.76 -6.45 -1.53
C MET A 106 11.22 -7.01 -0.21
N GLU A 107 10.45 -6.20 0.52
CA GLU A 107 9.89 -6.58 1.81
C GLU A 107 8.51 -5.94 2.03
N LEU A 108 7.54 -6.78 2.38
CA LEU A 108 6.19 -6.38 2.77
C LEU A 108 6.01 -6.66 4.27
N GLU A 109 5.63 -5.62 5.01
CA GLU A 109 5.44 -5.67 6.45
C GLU A 109 4.03 -5.29 6.87
N PHE A 110 3.66 -5.73 8.06
CA PHE A 110 2.31 -5.62 8.60
C PHE A 110 2.37 -5.11 10.03
N ILE A 111 1.53 -4.13 10.33
CA ILE A 111 1.41 -3.55 11.67
C ILE A 111 -0.06 -3.47 12.06
N PRO A 112 -0.46 -3.91 13.27
CA PRO A 112 -1.83 -3.74 13.73
C PRO A 112 -2.17 -2.25 13.80
N VAL A 113 -3.37 -1.89 13.35
CA VAL A 113 -3.86 -0.51 13.43
C VAL A 113 -4.08 -0.07 14.88
N SER A 114 -4.42 -1.01 15.77
CA SER A 114 -4.54 -0.79 17.21
C SER A 114 -3.76 -1.85 17.96
N GLU A 115 -2.70 -1.44 18.64
CA GLU A 115 -1.93 -2.34 19.50
C GLU A 115 -2.76 -2.82 20.70
N HIS A 116 -3.67 -1.97 21.20
CA HIS A 116 -4.62 -2.34 22.24
C HIS A 116 -5.51 -3.51 21.80
N ALA A 117 -6.10 -3.44 20.61
CA ALA A 117 -6.94 -4.52 20.08
C ALA A 117 -6.14 -5.83 19.90
N GLU A 118 -4.91 -5.73 19.40
CA GLU A 118 -4.00 -6.88 19.29
C GLU A 118 -3.72 -7.50 20.67
N ARG A 119 -3.37 -6.69 21.67
CA ARG A 119 -3.10 -7.18 23.04
C ARG A 119 -4.32 -7.83 23.70
N GLN A 120 -5.51 -7.27 23.48
CA GLN A 120 -6.77 -7.86 23.95
C GLN A 120 -7.03 -9.22 23.30
N PHE A 121 -6.84 -9.33 21.98
CA PHE A 121 -6.92 -10.61 21.27
C PHE A 121 -5.90 -11.63 21.83
N GLN A 122 -4.65 -11.22 22.04
CA GLN A 122 -3.61 -12.08 22.61
C GLN A 122 -3.91 -12.53 24.05
N SER A 123 -4.74 -11.80 24.80
CA SER A 123 -5.15 -12.18 26.15
C SER A 123 -6.34 -13.14 26.13
N ASN A 124 -7.34 -12.85 25.30
CA ASN A 124 -8.67 -13.49 25.39
C ASN A 124 -8.90 -14.61 24.37
N ALA A 125 -8.17 -14.62 23.25
CA ALA A 125 -8.37 -15.60 22.19
C ALA A 125 -7.87 -17.00 22.57
N SER A 126 -8.50 -18.01 21.97
CA SER A 126 -8.11 -19.42 22.09
C SER A 126 -6.71 -19.68 21.53
N LYS A 127 -6.12 -20.81 21.92
CA LYS A 127 -4.82 -21.25 21.37
C LYS A 127 -4.87 -21.42 19.85
N GLN A 128 -6.00 -21.87 19.31
CA GLN A 128 -6.18 -22.08 17.88
C GLN A 128 -6.23 -20.75 17.12
N GLU A 129 -7.01 -19.78 17.59
CA GLU A 129 -7.10 -18.45 16.96
C GLU A 129 -5.74 -17.73 16.93
N LYS A 130 -4.97 -17.80 18.02
CA LYS A 130 -3.61 -17.23 18.08
C LYS A 130 -2.67 -17.90 17.07
N ARG A 131 -2.80 -19.23 16.90
CA ARG A 131 -2.03 -20.00 15.92
C ARG A 131 -2.42 -19.58 14.50
N ASP A 132 -3.70 -19.48 14.21
CA ASP A 132 -4.21 -19.11 12.89
C ASP A 132 -3.81 -17.68 12.51
N GLN A 133 -3.92 -16.73 13.45
CA GLN A 133 -3.42 -15.37 13.30
C GLN A 133 -1.94 -15.34 12.88
N SER A 134 -1.10 -16.12 13.58
CA SER A 134 0.32 -16.21 13.26
C SER A 134 0.57 -16.84 11.89
N ILE A 135 -0.21 -17.85 11.51
CA ILE A 135 -0.12 -18.50 10.19
C ILE A 135 -0.50 -17.52 9.08
N TYR A 136 -1.60 -16.78 9.24
CA TYR A 136 -2.03 -15.78 8.25
C TYR A 136 -0.99 -14.69 8.04
N LEU A 137 -0.45 -14.11 9.13
CA LEU A 137 0.63 -13.12 9.02
C LEU A 137 1.87 -13.70 8.33
N LYS A 138 2.24 -14.94 8.64
CA LYS A 138 3.39 -15.60 8.00
C LYS A 138 3.16 -15.80 6.49
N MET A 139 1.97 -16.24 6.09
CA MET A 139 1.60 -16.41 4.67
C MET A 139 1.63 -15.07 3.92
N LEU A 140 1.07 -14.02 4.52
CA LEU A 140 1.06 -12.69 3.91
C LEU A 140 2.48 -12.12 3.75
N LYS A 141 3.32 -12.27 4.77
CA LYS A 141 4.74 -11.86 4.71
C LYS A 141 5.55 -12.68 3.71
N SER A 142 5.27 -13.98 3.55
CA SER A 142 6.00 -14.81 2.58
C SER A 142 5.74 -14.38 1.14
N VAL A 143 4.50 -13.97 0.82
CA VAL A 143 4.16 -13.44 -0.51
C VAL A 143 5.05 -12.26 -0.90
N GLY A 144 5.36 -11.36 0.04
CA GLY A 144 6.27 -10.23 -0.22
C GLY A 144 7.71 -10.65 -0.53
N LYS A 145 8.16 -11.81 -0.04
CA LYS A 145 9.53 -12.32 -0.23
C LYS A 145 9.75 -12.98 -1.60
N GLU A 146 8.68 -13.30 -2.32
CA GLU A 146 8.73 -13.90 -3.65
C GLU A 146 9.20 -12.90 -4.73
N LYS A 147 9.23 -11.59 -4.44
CA LYS A 147 9.77 -10.51 -5.30
C LYS A 147 9.13 -10.42 -6.70
N PHE A 148 7.88 -10.86 -6.84
CA PHE A 148 7.10 -10.72 -8.08
C PHE A 148 6.26 -9.44 -8.15
N PHE A 149 6.41 -8.54 -7.17
CA PHE A 149 5.64 -7.29 -7.12
C PHE A 149 6.48 -6.09 -7.53
N TYR A 150 5.89 -5.25 -8.38
CA TYR A 150 6.53 -4.06 -8.91
C TYR A 150 5.57 -2.88 -8.85
N PHE A 151 6.14 -1.69 -8.66
CA PHE A 151 5.37 -0.46 -8.62
C PHE A 151 6.22 0.72 -9.10
N SER A 152 5.55 1.83 -9.36
CA SER A 152 6.18 3.12 -9.63
C SER A 152 5.24 4.21 -9.16
N PHE A 153 5.80 5.33 -8.69
CA PHE A 153 5.01 6.50 -8.31
C PHE A 153 4.53 7.30 -9.52
N ASP A 154 5.34 7.34 -10.58
CA ASP A 154 5.14 8.26 -11.70
C ASP A 154 4.87 7.53 -13.04
N TYR A 155 5.50 6.37 -13.25
CA TYR A 155 5.23 5.48 -14.40
C TYR A 155 3.97 4.59 -14.22
N PRO A 156 3.05 4.53 -15.22
CA PRO A 156 1.80 3.77 -15.12
C PRO A 156 1.99 2.27 -15.39
N MET A 157 2.46 1.55 -14.37
CA MET A 157 2.81 0.13 -14.44
C MET A 157 1.67 -0.79 -14.92
N THR A 158 0.42 -0.45 -14.61
CA THR A 158 -0.76 -1.27 -14.95
C THR A 158 -1.16 -1.19 -16.41
N LEU A 159 -0.71 -0.18 -17.17
CA LEU A 159 -1.12 0.05 -18.56
C LEU A 159 -0.10 -0.50 -19.55
N SER A 160 -0.55 -0.92 -20.74
CA SER A 160 0.37 -1.12 -21.87
C SER A 160 0.90 0.21 -22.40
N ALA A 161 2.07 0.21 -23.03
CA ALA A 161 2.64 1.41 -23.63
C ALA A 161 1.69 2.05 -24.65
N GLN A 162 1.00 1.23 -25.45
CA GLN A 162 -0.01 1.71 -26.40
C GLN A 162 -1.20 2.39 -25.69
N ARG A 163 -1.76 1.77 -24.65
CA ARG A 163 -2.89 2.37 -23.90
C ARG A 163 -2.48 3.66 -23.20
N HIS A 164 -1.24 3.72 -22.70
CA HIS A 164 -0.69 4.93 -22.12
C HIS A 164 -0.55 6.03 -23.17
N ALA A 165 0.02 5.73 -24.35
CA ALA A 165 0.21 6.69 -25.44
C ALA A 165 -1.12 7.21 -26.02
N LEU A 166 -2.17 6.39 -26.03
CA LEU A 166 -3.50 6.76 -26.50
C LEU A 166 -4.37 7.45 -25.44
N ALA A 167 -3.85 7.66 -24.21
CA ALA A 167 -4.60 8.32 -23.17
C ALA A 167 -4.92 9.76 -23.56
N THR A 168 -6.18 10.18 -23.36
CA THR A 168 -6.56 11.58 -23.61
C THR A 168 -5.84 12.52 -22.65
N SER A 169 -5.77 13.81 -23.00
CA SER A 169 -5.20 14.83 -22.12
C SER A 169 -5.95 14.93 -20.78
N ALA A 170 -7.27 14.71 -20.79
CA ALA A 170 -8.08 14.63 -19.57
C ALA A 170 -7.74 13.40 -18.73
N ALA A 171 -7.66 12.22 -19.36
CA ALA A 171 -7.30 10.99 -18.66
C ALA A 171 -5.90 11.09 -18.05
N SER A 172 -4.95 11.72 -18.73
CA SER A 172 -3.57 11.89 -18.25
C SER A 172 -3.43 12.75 -16.98
N LYS A 173 -4.43 13.60 -16.69
CA LYS A 173 -4.46 14.44 -15.48
C LYS A 173 -5.02 13.71 -14.25
N LEU A 174 -5.63 12.54 -14.43
CA LEU A 174 -6.16 11.76 -13.32
C LEU A 174 -5.03 11.17 -12.46
N PRO A 175 -5.26 10.96 -11.16
CA PRO A 175 -4.27 10.34 -10.29
C PRO A 175 -3.94 8.90 -10.74
N ALA A 176 -2.76 8.40 -10.37
CA ALA A 176 -2.24 7.12 -10.87
C ALA A 176 -3.22 5.94 -10.69
N HIS A 177 -3.89 5.86 -9.54
CA HIS A 177 -4.86 4.81 -9.25
C HIS A 177 -6.14 4.90 -10.09
N ALA A 178 -6.60 6.11 -10.46
CA ALA A 178 -7.80 6.31 -11.25
C ALA A 178 -7.58 6.03 -12.75
N ARG A 179 -6.33 6.08 -13.20
CA ARG A 179 -5.91 5.70 -14.57
C ARG A 179 -5.56 4.21 -14.68
N ALA A 180 -5.46 3.52 -13.55
CA ALA A 180 -4.95 2.16 -13.51
C ALA A 180 -5.88 1.20 -14.26
N ASP A 181 -5.27 0.18 -14.88
CA ASP A 181 -6.03 -0.95 -15.39
C ASP A 181 -6.41 -1.84 -14.20
N GLU A 182 -7.71 -2.00 -13.97
CA GLU A 182 -8.20 -2.78 -12.84
C GLU A 182 -7.75 -4.23 -12.87
N SER A 183 -7.58 -4.81 -14.07
CA SER A 183 -7.12 -6.20 -14.24
C SER A 183 -5.69 -6.41 -13.77
N PHE A 184 -4.89 -5.35 -13.64
CA PHE A 184 -3.48 -5.44 -13.21
C PHE A 184 -3.19 -4.64 -11.93
N PHE A 185 -4.20 -4.04 -11.30
CA PHE A 185 -4.05 -3.29 -10.05
C PHE A 185 -4.15 -4.24 -8.86
N TRP A 186 -3.08 -5.00 -8.62
CA TRP A 186 -3.04 -6.15 -7.73
C TRP A 186 -3.49 -5.85 -6.28
N ASN A 187 -3.01 -4.76 -5.70
CA ASN A 187 -3.33 -4.38 -4.32
C ASN A 187 -4.62 -3.55 -4.18
N LYS A 188 -5.39 -3.35 -5.27
CA LYS A 188 -6.67 -2.62 -5.23
C LYS A 188 -7.64 -3.13 -4.15
N PRO A 189 -7.85 -4.45 -3.94
CA PRO A 189 -8.83 -4.92 -2.97
C PRO A 189 -8.53 -4.51 -1.52
N VAL A 190 -7.24 -4.38 -1.18
CA VAL A 190 -6.81 -3.97 0.17
C VAL A 190 -6.62 -2.46 0.31
N LEU A 191 -6.77 -1.71 -0.77
CA LEU A 191 -6.73 -0.25 -0.79
C LEU A 191 -8.11 0.40 -0.67
N GLU A 192 -9.18 -0.39 -0.54
CA GLU A 192 -10.57 0.07 -0.47
C GLU A 192 -10.76 1.27 0.49
N PRO A 193 -10.24 1.27 1.74
CA PRO A 193 -10.41 2.39 2.67
C PRO A 193 -9.84 3.71 2.17
N PHE A 194 -8.83 3.65 1.28
CA PHE A 194 -8.20 4.84 0.70
C PHE A 194 -8.88 5.26 -0.61
N LEU A 195 -9.33 4.30 -1.43
CA LEU A 195 -9.91 4.53 -2.76
C LEU A 195 -11.29 5.17 -2.70
N HIS A 196 -12.15 4.74 -1.78
CA HIS A 196 -13.54 5.18 -1.70
C HIS A 196 -13.83 6.04 -0.47
N HIS A 197 -12.82 6.74 0.04
CA HIS A 197 -13.00 7.59 1.21
C HIS A 197 -14.01 8.72 0.89
N PRO A 198 -15.09 8.89 1.67
CA PRO A 198 -16.23 9.72 1.27
C PRO A 198 -15.94 11.23 1.28
N LYS A 199 -14.91 11.65 2.02
CA LYS A 199 -14.62 13.09 2.27
C LYS A 199 -13.21 13.53 1.89
N LEU A 200 -12.26 12.60 1.81
CA LEU A 200 -10.84 12.94 1.66
C LEU A 200 -10.34 12.39 0.33
N LYS A 201 -9.60 13.23 -0.42
CA LYS A 201 -8.89 12.78 -1.60
C LYS A 201 -7.53 12.23 -1.19
N LEU A 202 -7.42 10.91 -1.11
CA LEU A 202 -6.23 10.23 -0.62
C LEU A 202 -5.28 9.79 -1.75
N ASP A 203 -5.47 10.32 -2.95
CA ASP A 203 -4.76 9.97 -4.19
C ASP A 203 -3.24 9.80 -4.04
N ARG A 204 -2.59 10.69 -3.26
CA ARG A 204 -1.14 10.71 -3.04
C ARG A 204 -0.62 9.51 -2.23
N TRP A 205 -1.49 8.87 -1.44
CA TRP A 205 -1.16 7.74 -0.57
C TRP A 205 -1.29 6.39 -1.30
N ILE A 206 -1.90 6.40 -2.48
CA ILE A 206 -2.27 5.20 -3.22
C ILE A 206 -1.24 4.97 -4.32
N VAL A 207 -0.59 3.81 -4.30
CA VAL A 207 0.28 3.36 -5.38
C VAL A 207 -0.23 2.03 -5.96
N PRO A 208 -0.47 1.95 -7.28
CA PRO A 208 -0.73 0.69 -7.95
C PRO A 208 0.48 -0.24 -7.95
N VAL A 209 0.28 -1.45 -7.43
CA VAL A 209 1.23 -2.55 -7.50
C VAL A 209 0.75 -3.53 -8.56
N ILE A 210 1.69 -4.01 -9.39
CA ILE A 210 1.45 -5.12 -10.33
C ILE A 210 2.10 -6.40 -9.79
N SER A 211 1.54 -7.56 -10.14
CA SER A 211 2.16 -8.86 -9.96
C SER A 211 2.69 -9.38 -11.31
N GLY A 212 3.90 -9.92 -11.33
CA GLY A 212 4.49 -10.51 -12.53
C GLY A 212 6.01 -10.38 -12.58
N PHE A 213 6.52 -9.82 -13.68
CA PHE A 213 7.95 -9.65 -13.90
C PHE A 213 8.25 -8.39 -14.69
N VAL A 214 9.24 -7.63 -14.23
CA VAL A 214 9.70 -6.42 -14.91
C VAL A 214 11.22 -6.42 -14.96
N LYS A 215 11.76 -6.18 -16.15
CA LYS A 215 13.20 -6.03 -16.37
C LYS A 215 13.46 -4.85 -17.29
N VAL A 216 14.39 -4.00 -16.89
CA VAL A 216 14.90 -2.89 -17.71
C VAL A 216 16.37 -3.17 -17.98
N VAL A 217 16.76 -3.17 -19.26
CA VAL A 217 18.15 -3.34 -19.69
C VAL A 217 18.54 -2.08 -20.42
N LYS A 218 19.51 -1.34 -19.88
CA LYS A 218 19.87 -0.02 -20.39
C LYS A 218 21.08 -0.05 -21.32
N GLY A 219 21.13 0.94 -22.22
CA GLY A 219 22.34 1.27 -22.97
C GLY A 219 22.77 0.19 -23.97
N ILE A 220 21.83 -0.58 -24.51
CA ILE A 220 22.12 -1.61 -25.51
C ILE A 220 22.46 -0.92 -26.83
N ARG A 221 23.70 -1.10 -27.29
CA ARG A 221 24.12 -0.67 -28.63
C ARG A 221 23.80 -1.76 -29.64
N VAL A 222 22.90 -1.44 -30.56
CA VAL A 222 22.49 -2.35 -31.65
C VAL A 222 23.43 -2.24 -32.86
N ALA A 223 24.02 -1.06 -33.07
CA ALA A 223 25.07 -0.81 -34.06
C ALA A 223 26.00 0.30 -33.58
N ALA A 224 27.21 0.38 -34.15
CA ALA A 224 28.22 1.35 -33.72
C ALA A 224 27.83 2.81 -33.99
N ASP A 225 26.98 3.05 -34.99
CA ASP A 225 26.52 4.36 -35.48
C ASP A 225 25.16 4.79 -34.91
N LYS A 226 24.56 3.98 -34.02
CA LYS A 226 23.23 4.25 -33.44
C LYS A 226 23.34 4.60 -31.98
N ASP A 227 22.45 5.49 -31.55
CA ASP A 227 22.29 5.80 -30.14
C ASP A 227 21.89 4.54 -29.36
N PRO A 228 22.42 4.34 -28.13
CA PRO A 228 22.02 3.23 -27.30
C PRO A 228 20.52 3.23 -27.02
N VAL A 229 19.92 2.05 -26.99
CA VAL A 229 18.50 1.88 -26.66
C VAL A 229 18.31 1.12 -25.35
N ASP A 230 17.23 1.42 -24.67
CA ASP A 230 16.81 0.72 -23.46
C ASP A 230 15.72 -0.30 -23.80
N PHE A 231 15.87 -1.53 -23.31
CA PHE A 231 14.87 -2.60 -23.46
C PHE A 231 14.05 -2.76 -22.19
N PHE A 232 12.74 -2.82 -22.38
CA PHE A 232 11.74 -2.93 -21.33
C PHE A 232 10.96 -4.21 -21.52
N PHE A 233 11.02 -5.12 -20.54
CA PHE A 233 10.26 -6.35 -20.53
C PHE A 233 9.30 -6.38 -19.36
N PHE A 234 8.00 -6.55 -19.66
CA PHE A 234 6.91 -6.50 -18.68
C PHE A 234 6.02 -7.74 -18.84
N THR A 235 5.69 -8.37 -17.73
CA THR A 235 4.60 -9.35 -17.60
C THR A 235 3.76 -8.93 -16.41
N ARG A 236 2.44 -8.96 -16.57
CA ARG A 236 1.45 -8.63 -15.54
C ARG A 236 0.43 -9.74 -15.44
N ARG A 237 0.00 -10.05 -14.22
CA ARG A 237 -1.02 -11.04 -13.88
C ARG A 237 -2.05 -10.44 -12.95
#